data_AF-W2KT18-F1
#
_entry.id   AF-W2KT18-F1
#
_cell.length_a   1.000
_cell.length_b   1.000
_cell.length_c   1.000
_cell.angle_alpha   90.00
_cell.angle_beta   90.00
_cell.angle_gamma   90.00
#
_symmetry.space_group_name_H-M   'P 1'
#
loop_
_entity.id
_entity.type
_entity.pdbx_description
1 polymer ?
#
loop_
_entity_poly.entity_id
_entity_poly.type
_entity_poly.pdbx_seq_one_letter_code
_entity_poly.pdbx_strand_id
1 'polypeptide(L)'
;MMKIKVDTIPRGVATLASFYRERASQTYNAFWYFVGPTLAEIPYCFMSSLIFTVIFYPFVGFQGFVPVVLFWLILSLSILMQVYMGMMFAYALPSEEVAPIIGVLVNSVFILFMGFSPPAYAIPSGYKWLYTISPMKFPLSVTVALVFADCDELPTWNETTHIYIRIL
;
A
#
# COMPACT_ATOMS: atom_id res chain seq x y z
N MET A 1 3.43 -1.75 33.49
CA MET A 1 2.45 -2.37 32.57
C MET A 1 2.94 -2.15 31.14
N MET A 2 3.59 -3.14 30.54
CA MET A 2 4.18 -3.05 29.20
C MET A 2 3.05 -3.17 28.17
N LYS A 3 2.58 -2.04 27.62
CA LYS A 3 1.62 -2.07 26.51
C LYS A 3 2.37 -2.54 25.26
N ILE A 4 2.15 -3.79 24.86
CA ILE A 4 2.68 -4.32 23.60
C ILE A 4 1.88 -3.65 22.48
N LYS A 5 2.47 -2.63 21.86
CA LYS A 5 1.88 -1.95 20.71
C LYS A 5 2.33 -2.69 19.45
N VAL A 6 1.37 -3.41 18.85
CA VAL A 6 1.62 -4.30 17.70
C VAL A 6 1.77 -3.50 16.40
N ASP A 7 1.11 -2.35 16.29
CA ASP A 7 1.16 -1.48 15.11
C ASP A 7 2.50 -0.77 14.94
N THR A 8 2.93 -0.65 13.68
CA THR A 8 4.24 -0.08 13.29
C THR A 8 4.40 1.37 13.73
N ILE A 9 3.34 2.18 13.65
CA ILE A 9 3.36 3.60 14.02
C ILE A 9 3.67 3.79 15.51
N PRO A 10 2.86 3.24 16.44
CA PRO A 10 3.14 3.37 17.86
C PRO A 10 4.43 2.66 18.29
N ARG A 11 4.81 1.55 17.63
CA ARG A 11 6.09 0.87 17.89
C ARG A 11 7.28 1.78 17.59
N GLY A 12 7.25 2.47 16.46
CA GLY A 12 8.32 3.39 16.03
C GLY A 12 8.50 4.57 16.99
N VAL A 13 7.42 5.19 17.44
CA VAL A 13 7.49 6.33 18.38
C VAL A 13 8.04 5.89 19.74
N ALA A 14 7.63 4.73 20.24
CA ALA A 14 8.07 4.21 21.53
C ALA A 14 9.60 3.95 21.58
N THR A 15 10.21 3.58 20.45
CA THR A 15 11.64 3.28 20.36
C THR A 15 12.52 4.52 20.20
N LEU A 16 11.93 5.71 20.02
CA LEU A 16 12.71 6.96 19.85
C LEU A 16 13.42 7.38 21.13
N ALA A 17 12.80 7.21 22.30
CA ALA A 17 13.39 7.62 23.57
C ALA A 17 14.68 6.85 23.90
N SER A 18 14.70 5.54 23.66
CA SER A 18 15.91 4.71 23.81
C SER A 18 16.96 5.06 22.76
N PHE A 19 16.55 5.35 21.52
CA PHE A 19 17.45 5.77 20.45
C PHE A 19 18.18 7.07 20.78
N TYR A 20 17.49 8.12 21.24
CA TYR A 20 18.15 9.38 21.59
C TYR A 20 19.19 9.21 22.71
N ARG A 21 18.90 8.36 23.70
CA ARG A 21 19.84 8.01 24.78
C ARG A 21 21.07 7.27 24.24
N GLU A 22 20.88 6.28 23.37
CA GLU A 22 21.97 5.47 22.79
C GLU A 22 22.83 6.26 21.80
N ARG A 23 22.21 7.19 21.05
CA ARG A 23 22.92 8.13 20.18
C ARG A 23 23.79 9.11 20.96
N ALA A 24 23.34 9.57 22.11
CA ALA A 24 24.17 10.40 23.00
C ALA A 24 25.42 9.65 23.48
N SER A 25 25.33 8.33 23.66
CA SER A 25 26.48 7.46 23.99
C SER A 25 27.32 7.00 22.80
N GLN A 26 27.00 7.40 21.56
CA GLN A 26 27.71 7.01 20.33
C GLN A 26 27.86 5.48 20.15
N THR A 27 26.93 4.67 20.67
CA THR A 27 27.04 3.20 20.64
C THR A 27 26.86 2.60 19.24
N TYR A 28 26.07 3.24 18.37
CA TYR A 28 25.93 2.84 16.96
C TYR A 28 25.49 4.00 16.04
N ASN A 29 25.72 3.82 14.74
CA ASN A 29 25.31 4.78 13.70
C ASN A 29 23.79 4.78 13.54
N ALA A 30 23.17 5.96 13.40
CA ALA A 30 21.74 6.14 13.14
C ALA A 30 21.23 5.30 11.96
N PHE A 31 22.09 5.05 10.96
CA PHE A 31 21.74 4.21 9.81
C PHE A 31 21.26 2.81 10.21
N TRP A 32 21.98 2.14 11.13
CA TRP A 32 21.65 0.76 11.53
C TRP A 32 20.34 0.64 12.31
N TYR A 33 19.95 1.72 12.99
CA TYR A 33 18.66 1.78 13.69
C TYR A 33 17.47 1.74 12.74
N PHE A 34 17.57 2.39 11.58
CA PHE A 34 16.50 2.37 10.59
C PHE A 34 16.50 1.07 9.78
N VAL A 35 17.67 0.53 9.44
CA VAL A 35 17.78 -0.69 8.64
C VAL A 35 17.20 -1.92 9.34
N GLY A 36 17.40 -2.07 10.65
CA GLY A 36 16.94 -3.25 11.40
C GLY A 36 15.43 -3.49 11.31
N PRO A 37 14.59 -2.52 11.74
CA PRO A 37 13.14 -2.60 11.62
C PRO A 37 12.68 -2.74 10.17
N THR A 38 13.26 -1.99 9.23
CA THR A 38 12.91 -2.05 7.81
C THR A 38 13.11 -3.45 7.23
N LEU A 39 14.19 -4.13 7.59
CA LEU A 39 14.50 -5.49 7.13
C LEU A 39 13.59 -6.53 7.79
N ALA A 40 13.22 -6.33 9.06
CA ALA A 40 12.32 -7.22 9.79
C ALA A 40 10.87 -7.19 9.26
N GLU A 41 10.42 -6.05 8.73
CA GLU A 41 9.07 -5.92 8.15
C GLU A 41 8.92 -6.63 6.80
N ILE A 42 10.00 -6.78 6.01
CA ILE A 42 9.95 -7.44 4.69
C ILE A 42 9.39 -8.87 4.80
N PRO A 43 9.98 -9.80 5.57
CA PRO A 43 9.46 -11.17 5.65
C PRO A 43 8.06 -11.21 6.28
N TYR A 44 7.77 -10.33 7.24
CA TYR A 44 6.46 -10.25 7.87
C TYR A 44 5.37 -9.87 6.88
N CYS A 45 5.59 -8.84 6.06
CA CYS A 45 4.63 -8.38 5.06
C CYS A 45 4.38 -9.45 4.00
N PHE A 46 5.44 -10.09 3.48
CA PHE A 46 5.33 -11.12 2.45
C PHE A 46 4.62 -12.40 2.95
N MET A 47 4.84 -12.78 4.22
CA MET A 47 4.21 -13.96 4.79
C MET A 47 2.74 -13.70 5.13
N SER A 48 2.42 -12.51 5.66
CA SER A 48 1.04 -12.09 5.93
C SER A 48 0.21 -12.00 4.65
N SER A 49 0.74 -11.37 3.61
CA SER A 49 0.08 -11.27 2.30
C SER A 49 -0.07 -12.64 1.61
N LEU A 50 0.86 -13.57 1.83
CA LEU A 50 0.78 -14.93 1.30
C LEU A 50 -0.40 -15.67 1.91
N ILE A 51 -0.53 -15.65 3.24
CA ILE A 51 -1.64 -16.27 3.96
C ILE A 51 -2.97 -15.70 3.46
N PHE A 52 -3.05 -14.37 3.32
CA PHE A 52 -4.24 -13.71 2.78
C PHE A 52 -4.54 -14.17 1.34
N THR A 53 -3.54 -14.19 0.46
CA THR A 53 -3.73 -14.54 -0.95
C THR A 53 -4.18 -15.99 -1.11
N VAL A 54 -3.58 -16.92 -0.36
CA VAL A 54 -3.93 -18.36 -0.43
C VAL A 54 -5.39 -18.61 -0.04
N ILE A 55 -5.94 -17.82 0.88
CA ILE A 55 -7.35 -17.93 1.30
C ILE A 55 -8.27 -17.17 0.35
N PHE A 56 -7.93 -15.92 0.04
CA PHE A 56 -8.79 -15.01 -0.73
C PHE A 56 -8.92 -15.40 -2.20
N TYR A 57 -7.82 -15.81 -2.83
CA TYR A 57 -7.80 -16.09 -4.26
C TYR A 57 -8.74 -17.24 -4.69
N PRO A 58 -8.73 -18.42 -4.04
CA PRO A 58 -9.71 -19.47 -4.34
C PRO A 58 -11.12 -19.10 -3.87
N PHE A 59 -11.27 -18.28 -2.82
CA PHE A 59 -12.57 -17.84 -2.33
C PHE A 59 -13.34 -17.01 -3.36
N VAL A 60 -12.64 -16.19 -4.15
CA VAL A 60 -13.24 -15.40 -5.24
C VAL A 60 -13.42 -16.23 -6.52
N GLY A 61 -12.78 -17.40 -6.62
CA GLY A 61 -12.85 -18.28 -7.78
C GLY A 61 -11.87 -17.92 -8.90
N PHE A 62 -10.85 -17.11 -8.62
CA PHE A 62 -9.82 -16.79 -9.61
C PHE A 62 -8.96 -18.02 -9.92
N GLN A 63 -8.55 -18.16 -11.18
CA GLN A 63 -7.78 -19.31 -11.67
C GLN A 63 -6.43 -18.87 -12.27
N GLY A 64 -5.45 -19.77 -12.20
CA GLY A 64 -4.12 -19.60 -12.79
C GLY A 64 -3.00 -19.40 -11.77
N PHE A 65 -1.90 -20.12 -11.96
CA PHE A 65 -0.73 -20.04 -11.06
C PHE A 65 0.05 -18.73 -11.27
N VAL A 66 0.27 -18.31 -12.52
CA VAL A 66 1.04 -17.09 -12.80
C VAL A 66 0.33 -15.83 -12.28
N PRO A 67 -0.98 -15.63 -12.50
CA PRO A 67 -1.69 -14.47 -11.95
C PRO A 67 -1.75 -14.48 -10.42
N VAL A 68 -1.79 -15.66 -9.76
CA VAL A 68 -1.77 -15.73 -8.29
C VAL A 68 -0.45 -15.21 -7.71
N VAL A 69 0.68 -15.59 -8.33
CA VAL A 69 2.01 -15.15 -7.87
C VAL A 69 2.18 -13.66 -8.09
N LEU A 70 1.73 -13.14 -9.23
CA LEU A 70 1.76 -11.69 -9.50
C LEU A 70 0.87 -10.92 -8.54
N PHE A 71 -0.36 -11.39 -8.31
CA PHE A 71 -1.29 -10.81 -7.35
C PHE A 71 -0.68 -10.77 -5.94
N TRP A 72 -0.13 -11.89 -5.47
CA TRP A 72 0.58 -11.94 -4.19
C TRP A 72 1.74 -10.96 -4.13
N LEU A 73 2.58 -10.87 -5.16
CA LEU A 73 3.73 -9.98 -5.19
C LEU A 73 3.31 -8.51 -5.11
N ILE A 74 2.30 -8.10 -5.89
CA ILE A 74 1.79 -6.73 -5.91
C ILE A 74 1.13 -6.38 -4.58
N LEU A 75 0.35 -7.30 -4.00
CA LEU A 75 -0.22 -7.11 -2.67
C LEU A 75 0.87 -6.95 -1.62
N SER A 76 1.89 -7.81 -1.64
CA SER A 76 3.02 -7.75 -0.70
C SER A 76 3.76 -6.41 -0.79
N LEU A 77 4.05 -5.95 -2.01
CA LEU A 77 4.73 -4.67 -2.25
C LEU A 77 3.86 -3.48 -1.84
N SER A 78 2.55 -3.53 -2.08
CA SER A 78 1.64 -2.46 -1.67
C SER A 78 1.51 -2.37 -0.14
N ILE A 79 1.42 -3.50 0.56
CA ILE A 79 1.44 -3.53 2.04
C ILE A 79 2.78 -2.99 2.56
N LEU A 80 3.90 -3.43 1.99
CA LEU A 80 5.23 -2.97 2.40
C LEU A 80 5.39 -1.45 2.24
N MET A 81 4.91 -0.91 1.11
CA MET A 81 4.90 0.53 0.87
C MET A 81 4.10 1.29 1.92
N GLN A 82 2.94 0.75 2.32
CA GLN A 82 2.08 1.34 3.35
C GLN A 82 2.74 1.30 4.74
N VAL A 83 3.43 0.20 5.06
CA VAL A 83 4.20 0.06 6.31
C VAL A 83 5.34 1.09 6.36
N TYR A 84 6.09 1.27 5.28
CA TYR A 84 7.18 2.26 5.23
C TYR A 84 6.66 3.70 5.26
N MET A 85 5.53 3.98 4.64
CA MET A 85 4.84 5.26 4.77
C MET A 85 4.42 5.51 6.24
N GLY A 86 3.90 4.49 6.92
CA GLY A 86 3.59 4.54 8.35
C GLY A 86 4.82 4.79 9.23
N MET A 87 5.94 4.13 8.93
CA MET A 87 7.23 4.36 9.63
C MET A 87 7.73 5.80 9.44
N MET A 88 7.59 6.37 8.24
CA MET A 88 7.94 7.77 7.99
C MET A 88 7.17 8.70 8.93
N PHE A 89 5.85 8.50 9.09
CA PHE A 89 5.05 9.31 10.01
C PHE A 89 5.41 9.08 11.48
N ALA A 90 5.74 7.84 11.85
CA ALA A 90 6.17 7.50 13.20
C ALA A 90 7.47 8.21 13.60
N TYR A 91 8.38 8.45 12.65
CA TYR A 91 9.63 9.16 12.91
C TYR A 91 9.52 10.67 12.74
N ALA A 92 8.61 11.15 11.90
CA ALA A 92 8.38 12.58 11.69
C ALA A 92 7.60 13.23 12.83
N LEU A 93 6.74 12.47 13.53
CA LEU A 93 5.85 12.99 14.56
C LEU A 93 6.30 12.52 15.96
N PRO A 94 6.47 13.44 16.93
CA PRO A 94 6.98 13.11 18.25
C PRO A 94 5.93 12.51 19.21
N SER A 95 4.65 12.53 18.84
CA SER A 95 3.53 12.10 19.69
C SER A 95 2.91 10.80 19.23
N GLU A 96 2.79 9.85 20.17
CA GLU A 96 2.17 8.53 19.96
C GLU A 96 0.67 8.61 19.65
N GLU A 97 0.01 9.71 20.04
CA GLU A 97 -1.42 9.92 19.78
C GLU A 97 -1.66 10.64 18.45
N VAL A 98 -0.78 11.56 18.07
CA VAL A 98 -0.95 12.38 16.86
C VAL A 98 -0.50 11.62 15.60
N ALA A 99 0.58 10.84 15.70
CA ALA A 99 1.12 10.06 14.57
C ALA A 99 0.09 9.18 13.86
N PRO A 100 -0.71 8.34 14.56
CA PRO A 100 -1.72 7.51 13.89
C PRO A 100 -2.85 8.32 13.26
N ILE A 101 -3.27 9.43 13.87
CA ILE A 101 -4.35 10.29 13.34
C ILE A 101 -3.94 10.90 12.00
N ILE A 102 -2.73 11.47 11.93
CA ILE A 102 -2.19 12.03 10.69
C ILE A 102 -1.97 10.94 9.64
N GLY A 103 -1.46 9.77 10.05
CA GLY A 103 -1.28 8.63 9.16
C GLY A 103 -2.59 8.22 8.48
N VAL A 104 -3.68 8.08 9.25
CA VAL A 104 -5.01 7.75 8.72
C VAL A 104 -5.55 8.85 7.82
N LEU A 105 -5.37 10.13 8.19
CA LEU A 105 -5.84 11.26 7.39
C LEU A 105 -5.18 11.28 6.00
N VAL A 106 -3.85 11.16 5.95
CA VAL A 106 -3.10 11.16 4.69
C VAL A 106 -3.45 9.93 3.85
N ASN A 107 -3.57 8.77 4.49
CA ASN A 107 -3.98 7.53 3.84
C ASN A 107 -5.37 7.66 3.19
N SER A 108 -6.33 8.25 3.92
CA SER A 108 -7.69 8.48 3.42
C SER A 108 -7.71 9.38 2.18
N VAL A 109 -6.85 10.39 2.13
CA VAL A 109 -6.68 11.24 0.94
C VAL A 109 -6.16 10.41 -0.24
N PHE A 110 -5.11 9.60 -0.04
CA PHE A 110 -4.58 8.76 -1.11
C PHE A 110 -5.58 7.71 -1.60
N ILE A 111 -6.39 7.16 -0.70
CA ILE A 111 -7.48 6.23 -1.06
C ILE A 111 -8.54 6.95 -1.91
N LEU A 112 -8.96 8.15 -1.52
CA LEU A 112 -9.96 8.91 -2.26
C LEU A 112 -9.50 9.22 -3.69
N PHE A 113 -8.23 9.58 -3.87
CA PHE A 113 -7.64 9.90 -5.16
C PHE A 113 -6.97 8.71 -5.86
N MET A 114 -7.26 7.46 -5.46
CA MET A 114 -6.71 6.27 -6.12
C MET A 114 -7.32 6.00 -7.51
N GLY A 115 -8.42 6.70 -7.86
CA GLY A 115 -9.12 6.59 -9.15
C GLY A 115 -10.32 5.63 -9.17
N PHE A 116 -10.80 5.20 -7.99
CA PHE A 116 -12.01 4.37 -7.85
C PHE A 116 -13.26 5.21 -7.50
N SER A 117 -13.29 5.86 -6.33
CA SER A 117 -14.49 6.59 -5.84
C SER A 117 -14.74 7.94 -6.54
N PRO A 118 -13.77 8.47 -7.28
CA PRO A 118 -14.02 9.16 -8.55
C PRO A 118 -13.20 8.52 -9.69
N PRO A 119 -13.80 8.21 -10.85
CA PRO A 119 -13.06 7.69 -11.99
C PRO A 119 -12.02 8.73 -12.44
N ALA A 120 -10.85 8.28 -12.88
CA ALA A 120 -9.70 9.14 -13.20
C ALA A 120 -10.01 10.27 -14.22
N TYR A 121 -11.02 10.08 -15.08
CA TYR A 121 -11.49 11.09 -16.04
C TYR A 121 -12.25 12.25 -15.40
N ALA A 122 -12.95 12.00 -14.29
CA ALA A 122 -13.77 13.00 -13.60
C ALA A 122 -12.97 13.87 -12.61
N ILE A 123 -11.65 13.66 -12.49
CA ILE A 123 -10.80 14.42 -11.57
C ILE A 123 -10.51 15.80 -12.20
N PRO A 124 -10.85 16.92 -11.52
CA PRO A 124 -10.56 18.26 -12.02
C PRO A 124 -9.05 18.47 -12.25
N SER A 125 -8.69 19.26 -13.26
CA SER A 125 -7.29 19.50 -13.66
C SER A 125 -6.39 19.96 -12.49
N GLY A 126 -6.93 20.77 -11.58
CA GLY A 126 -6.21 21.25 -10.39
C GLY A 126 -5.84 20.17 -9.36
N TYR A 127 -6.55 19.04 -9.32
CA TYR A 127 -6.27 17.93 -8.40
C TYR A 127 -5.60 16.73 -9.09
N LYS A 128 -5.27 16.86 -10.37
CA LYS A 128 -4.66 15.77 -11.16
C LYS A 128 -3.27 15.36 -10.65
N TRP A 129 -2.56 16.26 -9.97
CA TRP A 129 -1.30 15.97 -9.32
C TRP A 129 -1.46 14.98 -8.15
N LEU A 130 -2.54 15.08 -7.36
CA LEU A 130 -2.85 14.16 -6.26
C LEU A 130 -3.10 12.74 -6.77
N TYR A 131 -3.76 12.61 -7.92
CA TYR A 131 -3.92 11.33 -8.60
C TYR A 131 -2.59 10.75 -9.10
N THR A 132 -1.64 11.61 -9.49
CA THR A 132 -0.35 11.16 -10.05
C THR A 132 0.63 10.71 -8.95
N ILE A 133 0.61 11.37 -7.79
CA ILE A 133 1.45 11.02 -6.65
C ILE A 133 0.88 9.86 -5.82
N SER A 134 -0.44 9.62 -5.87
CA SER A 134 -1.08 8.60 -5.03
C SER A 134 -0.49 7.21 -5.31
N PRO A 135 0.21 6.62 -4.33
CA PRO A 135 0.86 5.34 -4.53
C PRO A 135 -0.14 4.18 -4.63
N MET A 136 -1.33 4.36 -4.07
CA MET A 136 -2.37 3.33 -4.05
C MET A 136 -3.03 3.11 -5.41
N LYS A 137 -2.84 4.03 -6.36
CA LYS A 137 -3.29 3.89 -7.75
C LYS A 137 -2.65 2.68 -8.44
N PHE A 138 -1.33 2.51 -8.29
CA PHE A 138 -0.57 1.49 -9.01
C PHE A 138 -1.01 0.05 -8.69
N PRO A 139 -1.08 -0.38 -7.41
CA PRO A 139 -1.50 -1.75 -7.11
C PRO A 139 -2.94 -2.02 -7.57
N LEU A 140 -3.83 -1.03 -7.52
CA LEU A 140 -5.19 -1.18 -8.05
C LEU A 140 -5.20 -1.36 -9.55
N SER A 141 -4.51 -0.52 -10.31
CA SER A 141 -4.49 -0.63 -11.77
C SER A 141 -3.91 -1.97 -12.24
N VAL A 142 -2.88 -2.47 -11.56
CA VAL A 142 -2.28 -3.76 -11.92
C VAL A 142 -3.19 -4.92 -11.50
N THR A 143 -3.83 -4.85 -10.34
CA THR A 143 -4.79 -5.90 -9.90
C THR A 143 -6.00 -5.97 -10.82
N VAL A 144 -6.54 -4.82 -11.23
CA VAL A 144 -7.63 -4.75 -12.20
C VAL A 144 -7.20 -5.35 -13.54
N ALA A 145 -6.01 -5.01 -14.03
CA ALA A 145 -5.48 -5.61 -15.25
C ALA A 145 -5.31 -7.13 -15.10
N LEU A 146 -4.77 -7.62 -13.99
CA LEU A 146 -4.55 -9.06 -13.78
C LEU A 146 -5.85 -9.87 -13.75
N VAL A 147 -6.91 -9.31 -13.17
CA VAL A 147 -8.19 -10.02 -13.00
C VAL A 147 -9.09 -9.86 -14.23
N PHE A 148 -9.10 -8.70 -14.87
CA PHE A 148 -10.04 -8.38 -15.95
C PHE A 148 -9.42 -8.35 -17.35
N ALA A 149 -8.12 -8.63 -17.51
CA ALA A 149 -7.51 -8.68 -18.84
C ALA A 149 -7.90 -9.93 -19.64
N ASP A 150 -8.26 -11.02 -18.98
CA ASP A 150 -8.69 -12.24 -19.66
C ASP A 150 -10.18 -12.12 -20.01
N CYS A 151 -10.46 -11.66 -21.23
CA CYS A 151 -11.80 -11.59 -21.81
C CYS A 151 -11.84 -12.48 -23.05
N ASP A 152 -12.79 -13.42 -23.09
CA ASP A 152 -12.99 -14.32 -24.24
C ASP A 152 -13.37 -13.55 -25.51
N GLU A 153 -14.07 -12.41 -25.37
CA GLU A 153 -14.49 -11.56 -26.48
C GLU A 153 -13.79 -10.18 -26.43
N LEU A 154 -13.10 -9.86 -27.53
CA LEU A 154 -12.49 -8.55 -27.71
C LEU A 154 -13.57 -7.50 -28.03
N PRO A 155 -13.48 -6.29 -27.45
CA PRO A 155 -14.43 -5.23 -27.74
C PRO A 155 -14.31 -4.80 -29.21
N THR A 156 -15.43 -4.72 -29.91
CA THR A 156 -15.47 -4.27 -31.30
C THR A 156 -15.57 -2.76 -31.38
N TRP A 157 -14.87 -2.17 -32.35
CA TRP A 157 -14.91 -0.74 -32.61
C TRP A 157 -16.20 -0.38 -33.34
N ASN A 158 -16.99 0.53 -32.78
CA ASN A 158 -18.15 1.08 -33.46
C ASN A 158 -17.80 2.44 -34.08
N GLU A 159 -17.79 2.48 -35.41
CA GLU A 159 -17.47 3.67 -36.20
C GLU A 159 -18.49 4.81 -36.00
N THR A 160 -19.72 4.51 -35.62
CA THR A 160 -20.81 5.49 -35.48
C THR A 160 -20.78 6.21 -34.14
N THR A 161 -20.33 5.54 -33.07
CA THR A 161 -20.30 6.11 -31.71
C THR A 161 -18.89 6.48 -31.25
N HIS A 162 -17.86 6.14 -32.01
CA HIS A 162 -16.44 6.30 -31.65
C HIS A 162 -16.10 5.71 -30.26
N ILE A 163 -16.79 4.65 -29.86
CA ILE A 163 -16.65 3.99 -28.56
C ILE A 163 -16.52 2.47 -28.79
N TYR A 164 -15.66 1.84 -28.01
CA TYR A 164 -15.56 0.38 -27.92
C TYR A 164 -16.79 -0.17 -27.21
N ILE A 165 -17.62 -0.94 -27.91
CA ILE A 165 -18.78 -1.60 -27.31
C ILE A 165 -18.39 -3.03 -26.94
N ARG A 166 -18.76 -3.44 -25.73
CA ARG A 166 -18.62 -4.82 -25.29
C ARG A 166 -19.83 -5.57 -25.86
N ILE A 167 -19.59 -6.57 -26.71
CA ILE A 167 -20.64 -7.52 -27.12
C ILE A 167 -20.86 -8.41 -25.88
N LEU A 168 -22.10 -8.56 -25.45
CA LEU A 168 -22.54 -9.47 -24.40
C LEU A 168 -23.15 -10.71 -25.05
#